data_AF-A0A3Q0IRX9-F1
#
_entry.id   AF-A0A3Q0IRX9-F1
#
_cell.length_a   1.000
_cell.length_b   1.000
_cell.length_c   1.000
_cell.angle_alpha   90.00
_cell.angle_beta   90.00
_cell.angle_gamma   90.00
#
_symmetry.space_group_name_H-M   'P 1'
#
loop_
_entity.id
_entity.type
_entity.pdbx_description
1 polymer ?
#
loop_
_entity_poly.entity_id
_entity_poly.type
_entity_poly.pdbx_seq_one_letter_code
_entity_poly.pdbx_strand_id
1 'polypeptide(L)'
;MERQTFGSLYAFDLLSKFGSIFVSKSSKPPRADLQELIVLCGGRLSPSMRAADLILGGEVTKDSRKTHVREVWLLDCITKCSQLDVDKYSL
;
A
#
# COMPACT_ATOMS: atom_id res chain seq x y z
N MET A 1 4.24 -34.17 7.52
CA MET A 1 5.22 -33.17 7.97
C MET A 1 5.40 -32.20 6.82
N GLU A 2 4.49 -31.24 6.73
CA GLU A 2 4.42 -30.30 5.62
C GLU A 2 5.60 -29.35 5.68
N ARG A 3 6.55 -29.55 4.77
CA ARG A 3 7.64 -28.61 4.51
C ARG A 3 7.02 -27.37 3.89
N GLN A 4 6.48 -26.48 4.72
CA GLN A 4 6.08 -25.13 4.29
C GLN A 4 7.36 -24.37 3.99
N THR A 5 7.72 -24.32 2.71
CA THR A 5 8.87 -23.60 2.20
C THR A 5 8.58 -22.10 2.26
N PHE A 6 8.93 -21.46 3.38
CA PHE A 6 8.77 -20.02 3.62
C PHE A 6 9.68 -19.13 2.76
N GLY A 7 10.48 -19.68 1.84
CA GLY A 7 11.52 -18.92 1.14
C GLY A 7 11.20 -18.43 -0.27
N SER A 8 10.14 -18.90 -0.94
CA SER A 8 9.98 -18.66 -2.39
C SER A 8 8.53 -18.56 -2.92
N LEU A 9 7.50 -18.79 -2.09
CA LEU A 9 6.10 -18.86 -2.54
C LEU A 9 5.22 -17.67 -2.12
N TYR A 10 5.75 -16.73 -1.36
CA TYR A 10 5.01 -15.58 -0.83
C TYR A 10 5.57 -14.26 -1.39
N ALA A 11 5.66 -14.14 -2.73
CA ALA A 11 5.38 -12.83 -3.29
C ALA A 11 3.93 -12.56 -2.92
N PHE A 12 3.71 -11.85 -1.82
CA PHE A 12 2.40 -11.61 -1.24
C PHE A 12 1.71 -10.66 -2.21
N ASP A 13 1.14 -11.16 -3.31
CA ASP A 13 0.59 -10.40 -4.45
C ASP A 13 -0.68 -9.59 -4.09
N LEU A 14 -0.81 -9.28 -2.81
CA LEU A 14 -1.86 -8.52 -2.18
C LEU A 14 -2.02 -7.15 -2.79
N LEU A 15 -0.91 -6.49 -3.11
CA LEU A 15 -0.94 -5.14 -3.64
C LEU A 15 -0.80 -5.08 -5.16
N SER A 16 -0.70 -6.20 -5.86
CA SER A 16 -0.42 -6.23 -7.30
C SER A 16 -1.55 -5.70 -8.17
N LYS A 17 -2.79 -5.86 -7.68
CA LYS A 17 -3.99 -5.32 -8.33
C LYS A 17 -4.16 -3.83 -8.06
N PHE A 18 -3.51 -3.31 -7.03
CA PHE A 18 -3.43 -1.88 -6.81
C PHE A 18 -2.33 -1.36 -7.72
N GLY A 19 -2.61 -0.28 -8.44
CA GLY A 19 -1.66 0.31 -9.36
C GLY A 19 -0.42 0.86 -8.65
N SER A 20 0.14 1.93 -9.19
CA SER A 20 1.26 2.61 -8.56
C SER A 20 0.80 3.36 -7.29
N ILE A 21 1.45 3.06 -6.15
CA ILE A 21 1.16 3.61 -4.83
C ILE A 21 2.21 4.66 -4.49
N PHE A 22 1.78 5.86 -4.11
CA PHE A 22 2.65 6.90 -3.58
C PHE A 22 2.45 7.03 -2.08
N VAL A 23 3.54 6.99 -1.31
CA VAL A 23 3.50 7.20 0.14
C VAL A 23 3.86 8.65 0.46
N SER A 24 2.99 9.34 1.21
CA SER A 24 3.24 10.71 1.63
C SER A 24 4.51 10.82 2.49
N LYS A 25 5.21 11.96 2.38
CA LYS A 25 6.39 12.24 3.21
C LYS A 25 6.06 12.40 4.70
N SER A 26 4.82 12.78 5.01
CA SER A 26 4.35 13.00 6.38
C SER A 26 3.67 11.76 6.97
N SER A 27 3.82 10.58 6.33
CA SER A 27 3.12 9.38 6.74
C SER A 27 3.54 8.88 8.11
N LYS A 28 2.62 8.22 8.82
CA LYS A 28 2.91 7.48 10.05
C LYS A 28 2.35 6.07 9.93
N PRO A 29 3.18 5.00 9.95
CA PRO A 29 4.65 4.96 10.17
C PRO A 29 5.51 5.63 9.07
N PRO A 30 6.84 5.76 9.27
CA PRO A 30 7.74 6.41 8.32
C PRO A 30 7.57 5.92 6.88
N ARG A 31 7.69 6.84 5.93
CA ARG A 31 7.53 6.56 4.51
C ARG A 31 8.36 5.35 4.04
N ALA A 32 9.61 5.25 4.48
CA ALA A 32 10.52 4.19 4.05
C ALA A 32 9.97 2.80 4.41
N ASP A 33 9.49 2.64 5.64
CA ASP A 33 8.94 1.38 6.14
C ASP A 33 7.68 0.98 5.35
N LEU A 34 6.77 1.94 5.10
CA LEU A 34 5.59 1.70 4.27
C LEU A 34 5.96 1.35 2.83
N GLN A 35 6.98 1.99 2.26
CA GLN A 35 7.47 1.68 0.92
C GLN A 35 8.05 0.27 0.84
N GLU A 36 8.83 -0.15 1.84
CA GLU A 36 9.37 -1.50 1.94
C GLU A 36 8.24 -2.53 2.03
N LEU A 37 7.26 -2.31 2.91
CA LEU A 37 6.08 -3.17 3.03
C LEU A 37 5.32 -3.30 1.72
N ILE A 38 5.13 -2.20 0.97
CA ILE A 38 4.47 -2.23 -0.34
C ILE A 38 5.23 -3.14 -1.31
N VAL A 39 6.56 -3.00 -1.38
CA VAL A 39 7.39 -3.80 -2.29
C VAL A 39 7.40 -5.28 -1.89
N LEU A 40 7.52 -5.58 -0.59
CA LEU A 40 7.43 -6.94 -0.05
C LEU A 40 6.07 -7.59 -0.35
N CYS A 41 5.00 -6.78 -0.40
CA CYS A 41 3.65 -7.21 -0.73
C CYS A 41 3.29 -7.07 -2.22
N GLY A 42 4.30 -7.12 -3.12
CA GLY A 42 4.07 -7.16 -4.57
C GLY A 42 3.47 -5.87 -5.16
N GLY A 43 3.42 -4.78 -4.40
CA GLY A 43 2.89 -3.50 -4.85
C GLY A 43 3.92 -2.68 -5.60
N ARG A 44 3.44 -1.76 -6.45
CA ARG A 44 4.29 -0.88 -7.24
C ARG A 44 4.41 0.48 -6.57
N LEU A 45 5.62 0.98 -6.37
CA LEU A 45 5.83 2.34 -5.88
C LEU A 45 5.80 3.37 -7.02
N SER A 46 5.13 4.49 -6.78
CA SER A 46 5.12 5.63 -7.67
C SER A 46 6.16 6.68 -7.24
N PRO A 47 6.95 7.25 -8.16
CA PRO A 47 7.93 8.29 -7.83
C PRO A 47 7.26 9.63 -7.49
N SER A 48 6.01 9.85 -7.91
CA SER A 48 5.29 11.10 -7.68
C SER A 48 3.80 10.87 -7.45
N MET A 49 3.22 11.72 -6.62
CA MET A 49 1.78 11.72 -6.31
C MET A 49 0.90 11.84 -7.57
N ARG A 50 1.35 12.58 -8.59
CA ARG A 50 0.61 12.76 -9.85
C ARG A 50 0.55 11.49 -10.68
N ALA A 51 1.63 10.72 -10.69
CA ALA A 51 1.72 9.47 -11.43
C ALA A 51 1.13 8.28 -10.65
N ALA A 52 0.71 8.48 -9.39
CA ALA A 52 0.17 7.42 -8.55
C ALA A 52 -1.32 7.18 -8.82
N ASP A 53 -1.73 5.92 -8.76
CA ASP A 53 -3.13 5.50 -8.76
C ASP A 53 -3.73 5.61 -7.35
N LEU A 54 -2.90 5.40 -6.34
CA LEU A 54 -3.28 5.46 -4.93
C LEU A 54 -2.26 6.26 -4.13
N ILE A 55 -2.75 7.14 -3.25
CA ILE A 55 -1.92 7.96 -2.37
C ILE A 55 -2.15 7.46 -0.94
N LEU A 56 -1.07 7.15 -0.24
CA LEU A 56 -1.07 6.55 1.08
C LEU A 56 -0.56 7.55 2.12
N GLY A 57 -1.45 7.92 3.04
CA GLY A 57 -1.23 8.94 4.06
C GLY A 57 -1.16 10.38 3.53
N GLY A 58 -0.87 11.31 4.43
CA GLY A 58 -0.77 12.74 4.11
C GLY A 58 -2.10 13.49 4.13
N GLU A 59 -2.04 14.76 3.74
CA GLU A 59 -3.24 15.60 3.62
C GLU A 59 -3.92 15.38 2.26
N VAL A 60 -5.25 15.38 2.27
CA VAL A 60 -6.06 15.31 1.05
C VAL A 60 -5.72 16.51 0.18
N THR A 61 -5.13 16.24 -0.98
CA THR A 61 -4.92 17.29 -1.97
C THR A 61 -6.24 17.57 -2.69
N LYS A 62 -6.48 18.81 -3.11
CA LYS A 62 -7.72 19.23 -3.78
C LYS A 62 -7.99 18.52 -5.13
N ASP A 63 -7.10 17.64 -5.58
CA ASP A 63 -7.32 16.78 -6.74
C ASP A 63 -8.24 15.60 -6.34
N SER A 64 -9.55 15.83 -6.43
CA SER A 64 -10.60 14.83 -6.16
C SER A 64 -10.57 13.60 -7.08
N ARG A 65 -9.65 13.56 -8.06
CA ARG A 65 -9.47 12.44 -8.99
C ARG A 65 -8.49 11.37 -8.47
N LYS A 66 -7.83 11.61 -7.33
CA LYS A 66 -6.85 10.69 -6.77
C LYS A 66 -7.38 10.09 -5.48
N THR A 67 -7.30 8.76 -5.38
CA THR A 67 -7.71 8.03 -4.17
C THR A 67 -6.67 8.24 -3.08
N HIS A 68 -7.04 8.99 -2.05
CA HIS A 68 -6.22 9.17 -0.84
C HIS A 68 -6.69 8.18 0.22
N VAL A 69 -5.77 7.39 0.75
CA VAL A 69 -6.06 6.29 1.67
C VAL A 69 -5.16 6.42 2.90
N ARG A 70 -5.70 6.13 4.07
CA ARG A 70 -4.94 6.12 5.33
C ARG A 70 -3.90 5.01 5.35
N GLU A 71 -2.79 5.22 6.04
CA GLU A 71 -1.69 4.25 6.19
C GLU A 71 -2.15 2.94 6.80
N VAL A 72 -3.15 3.01 7.69
CA VAL A 72 -3.74 1.85 8.36
C VAL A 72 -4.38 0.86 7.38
N TRP A 73 -4.81 1.29 6.19
CA TRP A 73 -5.32 0.38 5.16
C TRP A 73 -4.28 -0.67 4.77
N LEU A 74 -3.04 -0.24 4.52
CA LEU A 74 -1.96 -1.14 4.15
C LEU A 74 -1.64 -2.09 5.30
N LEU A 75 -1.54 -1.58 6.53
CA LEU A 75 -1.27 -2.38 7.71
C LEU A 75 -2.37 -3.43 7.95
N ASP A 76 -3.63 -3.06 7.76
CA ASP A 76 -4.77 -3.97 7.87
C ASP A 76 -4.78 -4.99 6.72
N CYS A 77 -4.44 -4.61 5.50
CA CYS A 77 -4.33 -5.54 4.37
C CYS A 77 -3.30 -6.62 4.66
N ILE A 78 -2.13 -6.22 5.18
CA ILE A 78 -1.04 -7.14 5.56
C ILE A 78 -1.48 -8.01 6.73
N THR A 79 -2.05 -7.41 7.79
CA THR A 79 -2.46 -8.13 9.00
C THR A 79 -3.57 -9.15 8.73
N LYS A 80 -4.54 -8.80 7.87
CA LYS A 80 -5.65 -9.68 7.48
C LYS A 80 -5.29 -10.59 6.31
N CYS A 81 -4.09 -10.44 5.75
CA CYS A 81 -3.65 -11.16 4.56
C CYS A 81 -4.66 -11.08 3.40
N SER A 82 -5.34 -9.94 3.22
CA SER A 82 -6.49 -9.80 2.31
C SER A 82 -6.63 -8.39 1.72
N GLN A 83 -7.10 -8.30 0.48
CA GLN A 83 -7.30 -7.03 -0.23
C GLN A 83 -8.52 -6.30 0.38
N LEU A 84 -8.27 -5.20 1.07
CA LEU A 84 -9.34 -4.40 1.67
C LEU A 84 -9.76 -3.28 0.73
N ASP A 85 -11.04 -2.94 0.82
CA ASP A 85 -11.65 -1.85 0.07
C ASP A 85 -11.02 -0.50 0.48
N VAL A 86 -10.50 0.24 -0.50
CA VAL A 86 -9.81 1.52 -0.27
C VAL A 86 -10.77 2.64 0.12
N ASP A 87 -12.03 2.59 -0.32
CA ASP A 87 -13.05 3.61 0.00
C ASP A 87 -13.39 3.61 1.49
N LYS A 88 -13.27 2.46 2.17
CA LYS A 88 -13.45 2.36 3.63
C LYS A 88 -12.36 3.06 4.43
N TYR A 89 -11.23 3.34 3.79
CA TYR A 89 -10.05 3.93 4.41
C TYR A 89 -9.68 5.26 3.77
N SER A 90 -10.60 5.87 3.02
CA SER A 90 -10.39 7.16 2.39
C SER A 90 -10.09 8.24 3.44
N LEU A 91 -9.18 9.16 3.10
CA LEU A 91 -8.86 10.34 3.90
C LEU A 91 -9.90 11.46 3.73
#